data_AF-A0A8C0HKB4-F1
#
_entry.id   AF-A0A8C0HKB4-F1
#
_cell.length_a   1.000
_cell.length_b   1.000
_cell.length_c   1.000
_cell.angle_alpha   90.00
_cell.angle_beta   90.00
_cell.angle_gamma   90.00
#
_symmetry.space_group_name_H-M   'P 1'
#
loop_
_entity.id
_entity.type
_entity.pdbx_description
1 polymer ?
#
loop_
_entity_poly.entity_id
_entity_poly.type
_entity_poly.pdbx_seq_one_letter_code
_entity_poly.pdbx_strand_id
1 'polypeptide(L)'
;TFVYVPAEQFFKRGPYRIGGVYWKAKYVEYTDESSWFPSSPVIKAEVGDTILVMFVNKASWPFSIQPHGVSYGKAWEGMWYHDGLCPPFSHVIQC
;
A
#
# COMPACT_ATOMS: atom_id res chain seq x y z
N THR A 1 34.46 15.31 -6.36
CA THR A 1 34.59 14.20 -7.34
C THR A 1 33.25 13.51 -7.47
N PHE A 2 32.61 13.57 -8.64
CA PHE A 2 31.36 12.84 -8.88
C PHE A 2 31.70 11.37 -9.20
N VAL A 3 31.18 10.44 -8.41
CA VAL A 3 31.33 9.00 -8.68
C VAL A 3 30.28 8.61 -9.71
N TYR A 4 30.71 8.31 -10.93
CA TYR A 4 29.84 7.74 -11.94
C TYR A 4 29.66 6.25 -11.66
N VAL A 5 28.42 5.83 -11.39
CA VAL A 5 28.06 4.42 -11.22
C VAL A 5 27.22 3.98 -12.42
N PRO A 6 27.68 3.00 -13.22
CA PRO A 6 26.93 2.51 -14.37
C PRO A 6 25.61 1.83 -13.95
N ALA A 7 24.54 2.09 -14.69
CA ALA A 7 23.22 1.48 -14.46
C ALA A 7 23.26 -0.06 -14.47
N GLU A 8 24.21 -0.65 -15.19
CA GLU A 8 24.45 -2.09 -15.26
C GLU A 8 24.61 -2.73 -13.88
N GLN A 9 25.12 -1.98 -12.90
CA GLN A 9 25.24 -2.45 -11.53
C GLN A 9 23.89 -2.87 -10.91
N PHE A 10 22.82 -2.14 -11.22
CA PHE A 10 21.49 -2.36 -10.64
C PHE A 10 20.59 -3.25 -11.52
N PHE A 11 20.70 -3.12 -12.85
CA PHE A 11 19.73 -3.73 -13.76
C PHE A 11 20.18 -5.06 -14.38
N LYS A 12 21.48 -5.41 -14.34
CA LYS A 12 21.99 -6.64 -14.97
C LYS A 12 21.48 -7.89 -14.26
N ARG A 13 20.83 -8.78 -15.02
CA ARG A 13 20.45 -10.13 -14.59
C ARG A 13 21.64 -11.07 -14.65
N GLY A 14 21.69 -12.03 -13.72
CA GLY A 14 22.71 -13.07 -13.70
C GLY A 14 22.37 -14.18 -12.70
N PRO A 15 23.19 -15.22 -12.58
CA PRO A 15 22.93 -16.36 -11.70
C PRO A 15 22.79 -15.98 -10.23
N TYR A 16 23.46 -14.90 -9.81
CA TYR A 16 23.40 -14.35 -8.45
C TYR A 16 22.78 -12.94 -8.40
N ARG A 17 22.13 -12.48 -9.49
CA ARG A 17 21.52 -11.14 -9.56
C ARG A 17 20.14 -11.20 -10.21
N ILE A 18 19.15 -10.76 -9.45
CA ILE A 18 17.73 -10.72 -9.86
C ILE A 18 17.51 -9.76 -11.05
N GLY A 19 18.34 -8.71 -11.14
CA GLY A 19 18.24 -7.62 -12.11
C GLY A 19 17.14 -6.63 -11.74
N GLY A 20 16.62 -5.89 -12.71
CA GLY A 20 15.71 -4.76 -12.46
C GLY A 20 14.23 -5.08 -12.17
N VAL A 21 13.82 -6.35 -12.24
CA VAL A 21 12.40 -6.73 -12.16
C VAL A 21 12.12 -7.50 -10.89
N TYR A 22 11.21 -6.97 -10.08
CA TYR A 22 10.88 -7.47 -8.74
C TYR A 22 9.38 -7.64 -8.57
N TRP A 23 8.99 -8.67 -7.84
CA TRP A 23 7.63 -8.84 -7.37
C TRP A 23 7.30 -7.79 -6.31
N LYS A 24 6.19 -7.08 -6.50
CA LYS A 24 5.70 -6.04 -5.58
C LYS A 24 4.19 -6.16 -5.43
N ALA A 25 3.69 -5.97 -4.21
CA ALA A 25 2.28 -5.68 -3.99
C ALA A 25 2.06 -4.18 -4.22
N LYS A 26 1.00 -3.83 -4.95
CA LYS A 26 0.66 -2.44 -5.28
C LYS A 26 -0.79 -2.16 -4.90
N TYR A 27 -1.02 -1.06 -4.20
CA TYR A 27 -2.37 -0.52 -4.00
C TYR A 27 -2.85 0.13 -5.28
N VAL A 28 -4.08 -0.18 -5.65
CA VAL A 28 -4.71 0.25 -6.90
C VAL A 28 -6.10 0.77 -6.57
N GLU A 29 -6.42 1.93 -7.12
CA GLU A 29 -7.79 2.42 -7.13
C GLU A 29 -8.63 1.57 -8.08
N TYR A 30 -9.79 1.12 -7.61
CA TYR A 30 -10.77 0.47 -8.45
C TYR A 30 -11.90 1.47 -8.72
N THR A 31 -12.06 1.85 -9.98
CA THR A 31 -13.28 2.47 -10.51
C THR A 31 -14.03 1.38 -11.28
N ASP A 32 -15.35 1.49 -11.44
CA ASP A 32 -16.16 0.54 -12.22
C ASP A 32 -15.67 0.39 -13.68
N GLU A 33 -14.92 1.38 -14.16
CA GLU A 33 -14.22 1.37 -15.44
C GLU A 33 -12.78 0.85 -15.28
N SER A 34 -12.47 -0.25 -15.96
CA SER A 34 -11.16 -0.91 -15.99
C SER A 34 -10.08 0.00 -16.60
N SER A 35 -9.44 0.84 -15.78
CA SER A 35 -8.25 1.57 -16.22
C SER A 35 -7.11 0.60 -16.50
N TRP A 36 -6.64 0.55 -17.76
CA TRP A 36 -5.53 -0.30 -18.18
C TRP A 36 -4.19 0.02 -17.50
N PHE A 37 -4.07 1.20 -16.87
CA PHE A 37 -2.88 1.62 -16.16
C PHE A 37 -3.24 2.13 -14.76
N PRO A 38 -3.30 1.23 -13.77
CA PRO A 38 -3.61 1.64 -12.41
C PRO A 38 -2.46 2.47 -11.84
N SER A 39 -2.67 3.77 -11.64
CA SER A 39 -1.80 4.63 -10.83
C SER A 39 -1.92 4.26 -9.35
N SER A 40 -0.92 4.62 -8.55
CA SER A 40 -1.08 4.53 -7.09
C SER A 40 -2.20 5.50 -6.67
N PRO A 41 -3.16 5.06 -5.85
CA PRO A 41 -4.30 5.89 -5.44
C PRO A 41 -3.83 7.08 -4.60
N VAL A 42 -4.51 8.21 -4.76
CA VAL A 42 -4.32 9.39 -3.91
C VAL A 42 -5.64 9.68 -3.21
N ILE A 43 -5.67 9.46 -1.89
CA ILE A 43 -6.83 9.76 -1.05
C ILE A 43 -6.69 11.20 -0.56
N LYS A 44 -7.71 12.03 -0.79
CA LYS A 44 -7.79 13.42 -0.34
C LYS A 44 -9.12 13.65 0.36
N ALA A 45 -9.10 14.49 1.37
CA ALA A 45 -10.28 14.91 2.13
C ALA A 45 -10.04 16.29 2.72
N GLU A 46 -11.12 16.98 3.07
CA GLU A 46 -11.08 18.26 3.79
C GLU A 46 -11.25 18.04 5.30
N VAL A 47 -10.99 19.09 6.08
CA VAL A 47 -11.17 19.01 7.54
C VAL A 47 -12.66 18.90 7.85
N GLY A 48 -13.04 17.81 8.51
CA GLY A 48 -14.43 17.50 8.87
C GLY A 48 -15.09 16.45 7.99
N ASP A 49 -14.45 16.05 6.88
CA ASP A 49 -14.91 14.94 6.06
C ASP A 49 -14.67 13.59 6.75
N THR A 50 -15.52 12.62 6.44
CA THR A 50 -15.31 11.21 6.81
C THR A 50 -14.84 10.43 5.59
N ILE A 51 -13.70 9.75 5.73
CA ILE A 51 -13.11 8.94 4.66
C ILE A 51 -13.51 7.48 4.87
N LEU A 52 -14.15 6.88 3.86
CA LEU A 52 -14.45 5.46 3.84
C LEU A 52 -13.62 4.77 2.74
N VAL A 53 -12.75 3.84 3.14
CA VAL A 53 -11.92 3.06 2.21
C VAL A 53 -12.34 1.60 2.27
N MET A 54 -12.80 1.06 1.13
CA MET A 54 -13.06 -0.37 0.97
C MET A 54 -11.81 -1.05 0.41
N PHE A 55 -11.19 -1.91 1.21
CA PHE A 55 -9.96 -2.60 0.88
C PHE A 55 -10.19 -4.09 0.59
N VAL A 56 -9.80 -4.50 -0.61
CA VAL A 56 -9.81 -5.90 -1.05
C VAL A 56 -8.39 -6.36 -1.32
N ASN A 57 -7.87 -7.25 -0.49
CA ASN A 57 -6.56 -7.83 -0.68
C ASN A 57 -6.60 -8.97 -1.72
N LYS A 58 -6.00 -8.73 -2.89
CA LYS A 58 -5.83 -9.75 -3.95
C LYS A 58 -4.43 -10.39 -3.97
N ALA A 59 -3.58 -10.07 -2.99
CA ALA A 59 -2.25 -10.66 -2.88
C ALA A 59 -2.27 -11.94 -2.03
N SER A 60 -1.21 -12.72 -2.09
CA SER A 60 -1.06 -13.98 -1.35
C SER A 60 -0.77 -13.80 0.14
N TRP A 61 -0.31 -12.62 0.55
CA TRP A 61 0.05 -12.30 1.93
C TRP A 61 -1.01 -11.39 2.56
N PRO A 62 -1.23 -11.46 3.88
CA PRO A 62 -2.14 -10.55 4.57
C PRO A 62 -1.58 -9.12 4.54
N PHE A 63 -2.27 -8.21 3.87
CA PHE A 63 -1.98 -6.78 3.86
C PHE A 63 -3.11 -5.99 4.52
N SER A 64 -2.77 -4.82 5.03
CA SER A 64 -3.68 -3.86 5.65
C SER A 64 -3.21 -2.43 5.31
N ILE A 65 -4.05 -1.44 5.59
CA ILE A 65 -3.73 -0.02 5.38
C ILE A 65 -3.71 0.68 6.74
N GLN A 66 -2.59 1.32 7.08
CA GLN A 66 -2.48 2.18 8.26
C GLN A 66 -2.61 3.64 7.81
N PRO A 67 -3.71 4.32 8.14
CA PRO A 67 -3.86 5.73 7.81
C PRO A 67 -2.98 6.60 8.73
N HIS A 68 -2.44 7.69 8.17
CA HIS A 68 -1.65 8.67 8.89
C HIS A 68 -2.24 10.07 8.68
N GLY A 69 -2.27 10.89 9.72
CA GLY A 69 -2.77 12.27 9.65
C GLY A 69 -4.30 12.43 9.69
N VAL A 70 -5.01 11.39 10.10
CA VAL A 70 -6.48 11.39 10.27
C VAL A 70 -6.85 10.74 11.61
N SER A 71 -8.03 11.09 12.15
CA SER A 71 -8.59 10.42 13.32
C SER A 71 -9.24 9.10 12.93
N TYR A 72 -9.08 8.04 13.71
CA TYR A 72 -9.80 6.78 13.48
C TYR A 72 -9.98 6.02 14.79
N GLY A 73 -11.04 5.20 14.84
CA GLY A 73 -11.29 4.29 15.95
C GLY A 73 -10.41 3.04 15.90
N LYS A 74 -10.24 2.35 17.04
CA LYS A 74 -9.39 1.16 17.14
C LYS A 74 -9.74 0.02 16.17
N ALA A 75 -11.02 -0.13 15.82
CA ALA A 75 -11.48 -1.13 14.85
C ALA A 75 -10.99 -0.85 13.40
N TRP A 76 -10.57 0.39 13.13
CA TRP A 76 -10.12 0.87 11.82
C TRP A 76 -8.60 1.06 11.75
N GLU A 77 -7.87 0.59 12.78
CA GLU A 77 -6.42 0.57 12.79
C GLU A 77 -5.89 -0.59 11.93
N GLY A 78 -4.93 -0.31 11.05
CA GLY A 78 -4.33 -1.30 10.15
C GLY A 78 -3.13 -2.04 10.76
N MET A 79 -2.72 -1.70 11.98
CA MET A 79 -1.57 -2.29 12.65
C MET A 79 -1.99 -3.25 13.76
N TRP A 80 -1.31 -4.39 13.80
CA TRP A 80 -1.50 -5.42 14.82
C TRP A 80 -0.43 -5.28 15.91
N TYR A 81 -0.87 -5.12 17.16
CA TYR A 81 -0.01 -5.17 18.34
C TYR A 81 -0.79 -5.64 19.57
N HIS A 82 -0.05 -6.02 20.61
CA HIS A 82 -0.64 -6.53 21.86
C HIS A 82 -1.12 -5.40 22.77
N ASP A 83 -2.28 -4.80 22.47
CA ASP A 83 -2.96 -3.82 23.34
C ASP A 83 -4.26 -4.36 23.98
N GLY A 84 -4.51 -5.66 23.83
CA GLY A 84 -5.73 -6.33 24.33
C GLY A 84 -6.97 -6.06 23.48
N LEU A 85 -6.85 -5.25 22.44
CA LEU A 85 -7.89 -5.04 21.43
C LEU A 85 -7.40 -5.75 20.15
N CYS A 86 -8.15 -6.74 19.69
CA CYS A 86 -7.88 -7.34 18.40
C CYS A 86 -8.61 -6.49 17.35
N PRO A 87 -7.93 -5.64 16.54
CA PRO A 87 -8.60 -5.04 15.42
C PRO A 87 -9.00 -6.20 14.49
N PRO A 88 -10.28 -6.34 14.11
CA PRO A 88 -10.63 -7.27 13.05
C PRO A 88 -9.78 -6.91 11.82
N PHE A 89 -9.36 -7.89 11.01
CA PHE A 89 -8.82 -7.61 9.68
C PHE A 89 -9.90 -6.87 8.89
N SER A 90 -9.93 -5.55 9.03
CA SER A 90 -11.05 -4.75 8.58
C SER A 90 -10.85 -4.50 7.09
N HIS A 91 -11.74 -5.10 6.30
CA HIS A 91 -11.86 -4.84 4.86
C HIS A 91 -12.33 -3.41 4.58
N VAL A 92 -12.69 -2.66 5.61
CA VAL A 92 -13.20 -1.30 5.55
C VAL A 92 -12.41 -0.49 6.55
N ILE A 93 -11.98 0.72 6.18
CA ILE A 93 -11.35 1.69 7.07
C ILE A 93 -12.20 2.94 7.05
N GLN A 94 -12.49 3.47 8.25
CA GLN A 94 -13.21 4.71 8.43
C GLN A 94 -12.38 5.67 9.28
N CYS A 95 -12.16 6.87 8.76
CA CYS A 95 -11.41 7.94 9.42
C CYS A 95 -12.22 9.23 9.43
#